data_AF-A0AAW0AJJ9-F1
#
_entry.id   AF-A0AAW0AJJ9-F1
#
_cell.length_a   1.000
_cell.length_b   1.000
_cell.length_c   1.000
_cell.angle_alpha   90.00
_cell.angle_beta   90.00
_cell.angle_gamma   90.00
#
_symmetry.space_group_name_H-M   'P 1'
#
loop_
_entity.id
_entity.type
_entity.pdbx_description
1 polymer ?
#
loop_
_entity_poly.entity_id
_entity_poly.type
_entity_poly.pdbx_seq_one_letter_code
_entity_poly.pdbx_strand_id
1 'polypeptide(L)' 'EEDADGLEQEVLIAEGARVMITRNVWTSKGFVNGAQGVVKKIWFLPVSNAQLKLAAVVFV' A
#
# COMPACT_ATOMS: atom_id res chain seq x y z
N GLU A 1 13.23 -2.77 -16.63
CA GLU A 1 12.79 -1.54 -15.95
C GLU A 1 11.54 -1.13 -16.67
N GLU A 2 10.38 -1.56 -16.18
CA GLU A 2 9.09 -1.17 -16.75
C GLU A 2 8.60 0.01 -15.94
N ASP A 3 8.82 1.18 -16.49
CA ASP A 3 8.30 2.45 -15.98
C ASP A 3 6.79 2.30 -15.80
N ALA A 4 6.32 2.43 -14.56
CA ALA A 4 4.91 2.66 -14.27
C ALA A 4 4.58 4.11 -14.67
N ASP A 5 4.68 4.39 -15.96
CA ASP A 5 4.58 5.71 -16.58
C ASP A 5 3.15 6.22 -16.39
N GLY A 6 2.98 7.23 -15.54
CA GLY A 6 1.68 7.84 -15.23
C GLY A 6 1.16 7.60 -13.80
N LEU A 7 1.94 6.96 -12.92
CA LEU A 7 1.62 6.95 -11.49
C LEU A 7 2.28 8.13 -10.78
N GLU A 8 1.47 8.86 -10.01
CA GLU A 8 1.96 9.93 -9.13
C GLU A 8 3.04 9.40 -8.19
N GLN A 9 4.09 10.19 -7.98
CA GLN A 9 5.17 9.87 -7.04
C GLN A 9 4.65 9.75 -5.61
N GLU A 10 3.56 10.45 -5.30
CA GLU A 10 2.87 10.43 -4.02
C GLU A 10 1.46 9.84 -4.18
N VAL A 11 1.11 8.91 -3.29
CA VAL A 11 -0.22 8.29 -3.27
C VAL A 11 -0.95 8.73 -2.01
N LEU A 12 -2.02 9.50 -2.19
CA LEU A 12 -2.95 9.85 -1.11
C LEU A 12 -3.90 8.67 -0.86
N ILE A 13 -4.00 8.24 0.39
CA ILE A 13 -4.81 7.09 0.79
C ILE A 13 -5.68 7.42 2.00
N ALA A 14 -6.89 6.87 2.02
CA ALA A 14 -7.84 7.01 3.12
C ALA A 14 -8.47 5.66 3.44
N GLU A 15 -8.98 5.51 4.66
CA GLU A 15 -9.86 4.38 5.00
C GLU A 15 -11.07 4.37 4.06
N GLY A 16 -11.39 3.20 3.50
CA GLY A 16 -12.43 3.04 2.47
C GLY A 16 -11.95 3.18 1.02
N ALA A 17 -10.70 3.60 0.78
CA ALA A 17 -10.15 3.66 -0.57
C ALA A 17 -10.03 2.26 -1.20
N ARG A 18 -10.42 2.13 -2.48
CA ARG A 18 -10.13 0.94 -3.30
C ARG A 18 -8.73 1.04 -3.84
N VAL A 19 -7.93 0.00 -3.62
CA VAL A 19 -6.52 -0.05 -3.99
C VAL A 19 -6.19 -1.34 -4.75
N MET A 20 -5.09 -1.31 -5.48
CA MET A 20 -4.55 -2.46 -6.19
C MET A 20 -3.07 -2.63 -5.83
N ILE A 21 -2.66 -3.86 -5.53
CA ILE A 21 -1.26 -4.17 -5.29
C ILE A 21 -0.53 -4.17 -6.64
N THR A 22 0.59 -3.46 -6.74
CA THR A 22 1.40 -3.37 -7.97
C THR A 22 2.63 -4.30 -8.00
N ARG A 23 2.87 -5.07 -6.93
CA ARG A 23 3.98 -6.04 -6.82
C ARG A 23 3.62 -7.25 -5.98
N ASN A 24 4.26 -8.39 -6.22
CA ASN A 24 4.02 -9.58 -5.42
C ASN A 24 4.53 -9.41 -3.99
N VAL A 25 3.66 -9.63 -3.00
CA VAL A 25 4.00 -9.55 -1.58
C VAL A 25 3.93 -10.93 -0.93
N TRP A 26 2.86 -11.69 -1.19
CA TRP A 26 2.65 -13.03 -0.63
C TRP A 26 1.81 -13.89 -1.58
N THR A 27 2.48 -14.48 -2.55
CA THR A 27 1.83 -15.23 -3.65
C THR A 27 1.00 -16.41 -3.16
N SER A 28 1.47 -17.15 -2.15
CA SER A 28 0.72 -18.30 -1.58
C SER A 28 -0.54 -17.92 -0.81
N LYS A 29 -0.74 -16.64 -0.50
CA LYS A 29 -1.97 -16.11 0.14
C LYS A 29 -2.78 -15.20 -0.78
N GLY A 30 -2.41 -15.09 -2.05
CA GLY A 30 -3.12 -14.27 -3.03
C GLY A 30 -2.78 -12.77 -3.01
N PHE A 31 -1.77 -12.34 -2.24
CA PHE A 31 -1.25 -10.97 -2.31
C PHE A 31 -0.26 -10.83 -3.47
N VAL A 32 -0.82 -10.85 -4.68
CA VAL A 32 -0.11 -10.78 -5.97
C VAL A 32 -0.35 -9.43 -6.65
N ASN A 33 0.49 -9.08 -7.62
CA ASN A 33 0.24 -7.93 -8.50
C ASN A 33 -1.15 -8.06 -9.15
N GLY A 34 -1.92 -6.99 -9.14
CA GLY A 34 -3.30 -6.94 -9.63
C GLY A 34 -4.36 -7.29 -8.58
N ALA A 35 -3.97 -7.80 -7.40
CA ALA A 35 -4.94 -8.04 -6.33
C ALA A 35 -5.53 -6.71 -5.85
N GLN A 36 -6.87 -6.66 -5.76
CA GLN A 36 -7.62 -5.47 -5.38
C GLN A 36 -8.24 -5.65 -3.99
N GLY A 37 -8.40 -4.55 -3.26
CA GLY A 37 -9.03 -4.57 -1.94
C GLY A 37 -9.44 -3.17 -1.48
N VAL A 38 -10.00 -3.09 -0.28
CA VAL A 38 -10.39 -1.83 0.35
C VAL A 38 -9.56 -1.59 1.61
N VAL A 39 -9.04 -0.38 1.78
CA VAL A 39 -8.31 0.03 2.99
C VAL A 39 -9.25 0.01 4.18
N LYS A 40 -8.95 -0.84 5.17
CA LYS A 40 -9.75 -0.94 6.40
C LYS A 40 -9.23 -0.02 7.50
N LYS A 41 -7.91 0.03 7.68
CA LYS A 41 -7.22 0.84 8.68
C LYS A 41 -5.83 1.23 8.20
N ILE A 42 -5.37 2.38 8.69
CA ILE A 42 -4.02 2.89 8.48
C ILE A 42 -3.34 2.98 9.84
N TRP A 43 -2.19 2.33 9.99
CA TRP A 43 -1.39 2.37 11.21
C TRP A 43 -0.02 2.95 10.94
N PHE A 44 0.47 3.73 11.90
CA PHE A 44 1.80 4.30 11.88
C PHE A 44 2.63 3.59 12.94
N LEU A 45 3.80 3.08 12.56
CA LEU A 45 4.73 2.57 13.56
C LEU A 45 5.15 3.72 14.48
N PRO A 46 5.12 3.55 15.81
CA PRO A 46 5.63 4.54 16.74
C PRO A 46 7.16 4.49 16.66
N VAL A 47 7.74 5.26 15.75
CA VAL A 47 9.21 5.42 15.68
C VAL A 47 9.58 6.71 16.42
N SER A 48 10.53 6.62 17.35
CA SER A 48 11.02 7.74 18.16
C SER A 48 11.77 8.82 17.36
N ASN A 49 11.96 8.63 16.04
CA ASN A 49 12.59 9.60 15.15
C ASN A 49 11.59 10.04 14.08
N ALA A 50 11.25 11.33 14.10
CA ALA A 50 10.20 11.97 13.32
C ALA A 50 10.37 11.93 11.77
N GLN A 51 11.39 11.25 11.24
CA GLN A 51 11.73 11.25 9.81
C GLN A 51 11.20 10.04 9.02
N LEU A 52 10.73 8.97 9.67
CA LEU A 52 10.22 7.79 8.96
C LEU A 52 8.85 7.37 9.50
N LYS A 53 7.80 8.10 9.10
CA LYS A 53 6.41 7.65 9.25
C LYS A 53 6.12 6.59 8.19
N LEU A 54 6.58 5.37 8.39
CA LEU A 54 6.18 4.25 7.54
C LEU A 54 4.72 3.90 7.88
N ALA A 55 3.82 4.19 6.94
CA ALA A 55 2.42 3.80 7.03
C ALA A 55 2.28 2.32 6.64
N ALA A 56 1.72 1.51 7.53
CA ALA A 56 1.26 0.17 7.21
C ALA A 56 -0.22 0.24 6.84
N VAL A 57 -0.57 -0.26 5.65
CA VAL A 57 -1.94 -0.28 5.12
C VAL A 57 -2.44 -1.72 5.16
N VAL A 58 -3.54 -1.96 5.88
CA VAL A 58 -4.23 -3.26 5.91
C VAL A 58 -5.47 -3.19 5.04
N PHE A 59 -5.57 -4.08 4.05
CA PHE A 59 -6.72 -4.22 3.15
C PHE A 59 -7.21 -5.67 3.15
N VAL A 60 -8.51 -5.85 2.89
CA VAL A 60 -9.22 -7.15 2.81
C VAL A 60 -10.01 -7.26 1.52
#